data_AF-A0A091W813-F1
#
_entry.id   AF-A0A091W813-F1
#
_cell.length_a   1.000
_cell.length_b   1.000
_cell.length_c   1.000
_cell.angle_alpha   90.00
_cell.angle_beta   90.00
_cell.angle_gamma   90.00
#
_symmetry.space_group_name_H-M   'P 1'
#
loop_
_entity.id
_entity.type
_entity.pdbx_description
1 polymer ?
#
loop_
_entity_poly.entity_id
_entity_poly.type
_entity_poly.pdbx_seq_one_letter_code
_entity_poly.pdbx_strand_id
1 'polypeptide(L)'
;LSLRRSLMPRTLEGQITMEKTPSYFVTKEAPRRIYNMSRDTKLIVVVRNPVTRAISDYTQTLSKNPTIPSFQALAFKNVSTGLIDTSWSAVRIGIYAKHLDNWLQYFPLSKFLFVSGERLVSDPAGEMGRVQDFLGLKRVVTDKHFYFNETKGFPCLKKPEGGGKPRC
;
A
#
# COMPACT_ATOMS: atom_id res chain seq x y z
N LEU A 1 4.63 -8.34 -22.84
CA LEU A 1 3.36 -8.66 -22.15
C LEU A 1 3.28 -10.13 -21.71
N SER A 2 3.81 -11.10 -22.46
CA SER A 2 3.80 -12.53 -22.07
C SER A 2 4.56 -12.84 -20.77
N LEU A 3 5.69 -12.16 -20.52
CA LEU A 3 6.56 -12.42 -19.36
C LEU A 3 5.88 -12.19 -17.99
N ARG A 4 4.92 -11.27 -17.90
CA ARG A 4 4.22 -11.00 -16.64
C ARG A 4 3.13 -12.03 -16.35
N ARG A 5 2.54 -12.61 -17.41
CA ARG A 5 1.48 -13.62 -17.30
C ARG A 5 2.01 -14.94 -16.73
N SER A 6 3.26 -15.31 -17.03
CA SER A 6 3.89 -16.52 -16.48
C SER A 6 4.23 -16.43 -14.99
N LEU A 7 4.28 -15.22 -14.42
CA LEU A 7 4.52 -15.01 -12.98
C LEU A 7 3.23 -15.07 -12.16
N MET A 8 2.06 -15.05 -12.81
CA MET A 8 0.78 -15.07 -12.13
C MET A 8 0.40 -16.49 -11.71
N PRO A 9 -0.20 -16.68 -10.53
CA PRO A 9 -0.73 -17.97 -10.13
C PRO A 9 -1.84 -18.41 -11.08
N ARG A 10 -1.99 -19.73 -11.27
CA ARG A 10 -3.17 -20.29 -11.95
C ARG A 10 -4.40 -20.06 -11.07
N THR A 11 -5.48 -19.61 -11.67
CA THR A 11 -6.74 -19.30 -10.99
C THR A 11 -7.91 -20.02 -11.67
N LEU A 12 -8.93 -20.33 -10.90
CA LEU A 12 -10.20 -20.86 -11.37
C LEU A 12 -11.13 -19.73 -11.81
N GLU A 13 -12.22 -20.09 -12.50
CA GLU A 13 -13.29 -19.16 -12.81
C GLU A 13 -13.88 -18.55 -11.52
N GLY A 14 -14.16 -17.25 -11.54
CA GLY A 14 -14.62 -16.48 -10.38
C GLY A 14 -13.51 -16.02 -9.41
N GLN A 15 -12.27 -16.51 -9.54
CA GLN A 15 -11.15 -16.01 -8.74
C GLN A 15 -10.52 -14.77 -9.38
N ILE A 16 -10.11 -13.82 -8.53
CA ILE A 16 -9.41 -12.59 -8.95
C ILE A 16 -7.92 -12.75 -8.71
N THR A 17 -7.12 -12.58 -9.77
CA THR A 17 -5.66 -12.50 -9.67
C THR A 17 -5.24 -11.08 -9.32
N MET A 18 -4.40 -10.94 -8.29
CA MET A 18 -3.88 -9.66 -7.83
C MET A 18 -2.35 -9.71 -7.70
N GLU A 19 -1.69 -8.57 -7.90
CA GLU A 19 -0.28 -8.37 -7.52
C GLU A 19 -0.14 -7.10 -6.69
N LYS A 20 0.98 -6.97 -5.98
CA LYS A 20 1.30 -5.80 -5.16
C LYS A 20 2.73 -5.38 -5.41
N THR A 21 2.89 -4.19 -5.98
CA THR A 21 4.19 -3.52 -6.12
C THR A 21 4.05 -2.05 -5.69
N PRO A 22 4.47 -1.68 -4.45
CA PRO A 22 4.27 -0.33 -3.92
C PRO A 22 4.87 0.80 -4.78
N SER A 23 5.98 0.54 -5.46
CA SER A 23 6.68 1.52 -6.29
C SER A 23 5.91 1.95 -7.53
N TYR A 24 4.88 1.21 -7.97
CA TYR A 24 4.07 1.62 -9.12
C TYR A 24 3.47 3.00 -8.92
N PHE A 25 3.00 3.31 -7.71
CA PHE A 25 2.28 4.57 -7.46
C PHE A 25 3.11 5.81 -7.79
N VAL A 26 4.43 5.74 -7.62
CA VAL A 26 5.37 6.85 -7.85
C VAL A 26 6.18 6.71 -9.15
N THR A 27 5.97 5.63 -9.91
CA THR A 27 6.65 5.39 -11.18
C THR A 27 5.89 6.06 -12.31
N LYS A 28 6.51 7.04 -12.97
CA LYS A 28 5.85 7.91 -13.97
C LYS A 28 5.20 7.13 -15.11
N GLU A 29 5.83 6.08 -15.61
CA GLU A 29 5.35 5.29 -16.76
C GLU A 29 4.32 4.21 -16.37
N ALA A 30 4.14 3.93 -15.07
CA ALA A 30 3.30 2.83 -14.60
C ALA A 30 1.83 2.99 -15.01
N PRO A 31 1.16 4.15 -14.86
CA PRO A 31 -0.24 4.31 -15.24
C PRO A 31 -0.47 3.97 -16.72
N ARG A 32 0.34 4.54 -17.62
CA ARG A 32 0.28 4.27 -19.07
C ARG A 32 0.44 2.80 -19.40
N ARG A 33 1.44 2.13 -18.79
CA ARG A 33 1.73 0.71 -19.05
C ARG A 33 0.59 -0.19 -18.57
N ILE A 34 0.00 0.10 -17.41
CA ILE A 34 -1.12 -0.66 -16.85
C ILE A 34 -2.39 -0.42 -17.67
N TYR A 35 -2.64 0.83 -18.07
CA TYR A 35 -3.77 1.18 -18.94
C TYR A 35 -3.71 0.44 -20.29
N ASN A 36 -2.53 0.35 -20.89
CA ASN A 36 -2.31 -0.40 -22.14
C ASN A 36 -2.45 -1.92 -21.97
N MET A 37 -2.32 -2.44 -20.75
CA MET A 37 -2.54 -3.86 -20.46
C MET A 37 -4.04 -4.16 -20.29
N SER A 38 -4.74 -3.35 -19.50
CA SER A 38 -6.20 -3.39 -19.38
C SER A 38 -6.70 -2.07 -18.79
N ARG A 39 -7.62 -1.43 -19.53
CA ARG A 39 -8.28 -0.18 -19.14
C ARG A 39 -9.26 -0.38 -17.98
N ASP A 40 -9.67 -1.63 -17.75
CA ASP A 40 -10.63 -1.99 -16.71
C ASP A 40 -10.01 -2.38 -15.38
N THR A 41 -8.68 -2.37 -15.31
CA THR A 41 -7.92 -2.67 -14.09
C THR A 41 -8.43 -1.83 -12.91
N LYS A 42 -8.82 -2.51 -11.82
CA LYS A 42 -9.12 -1.88 -10.54
C LYS A 42 -7.82 -1.64 -9.76
N LEU A 43 -7.69 -0.47 -9.16
CA LEU A 43 -6.47 -0.02 -8.49
C LEU A 43 -6.76 0.22 -7.00
N ILE A 44 -5.95 -0.38 -6.12
CA ILE A 44 -6.07 -0.18 -4.67
C ILE A 44 -4.82 0.53 -4.19
N VAL A 45 -5.01 1.64 -3.48
CA VAL A 45 -3.93 2.44 -2.89
C VAL A 45 -4.12 2.47 -1.38
N VAL A 46 -3.18 1.86 -0.65
CA VAL A 46 -3.16 1.93 0.81
C VAL A 46 -2.36 3.17 1.21
N VAL A 47 -3.04 4.15 1.78
CA VAL A 47 -2.43 5.42 2.24
C VAL A 47 -2.28 5.45 3.75
N ARG A 48 -1.35 6.25 4.25
CA ARG A 48 -1.14 6.51 5.67
C ARG A 48 -0.91 8.00 5.87
N ASN A 49 -0.87 8.48 7.10
CA ASN A 49 -0.37 9.81 7.39
C ASN A 49 1.04 9.98 6.76
N PRO A 50 1.26 11.00 5.90
CA PRO A 50 2.51 11.14 5.16
C PRO A 50 3.74 11.30 6.06
N VAL A 51 3.57 11.85 7.28
CA VAL A 51 4.64 12.00 8.28
C VAL A 51 5.04 10.64 8.83
N THR A 52 4.09 9.86 9.35
CA THR A 52 4.39 8.53 9.90
C THR A 52 4.89 7.56 8.83
N ARG A 53 4.40 7.72 7.58
CA ARG A 53 4.89 6.99 6.41
C ARG A 53 6.35 7.33 6.10
N ALA A 54 6.74 8.61 6.11
CA ALA A 54 8.11 9.04 5.87
C ALA A 54 9.06 8.52 6.97
N ILE A 55 8.65 8.59 8.23
CA ILE A 55 9.42 8.03 9.35
C ILE A 55 9.59 6.52 9.18
N SER A 56 8.52 5.79 8.84
CA SER A 56 8.58 4.34 8.60
C SER A 56 9.53 3.96 7.47
N ASP A 57 9.57 4.74 6.38
CA ASP A 57 10.47 4.56 5.23
C ASP A 57 11.93 4.78 5.63
N TYR A 58 12.18 5.86 6.40
CA TYR A 58 13.47 6.13 7.00
C TYR A 58 13.92 5.00 7.93
N THR A 59 13.07 4.54 8.85
CA THR A 59 13.40 3.43 9.77
C THR A 59 13.74 2.14 9.02
N GLN A 60 13.02 1.84 7.92
CA GLN A 60 13.35 0.70 7.07
C GLN A 60 14.70 0.88 6.35
N THR A 61 15.04 2.10 5.96
CA THR A 61 16.33 2.40 5.33
C THR A 61 17.46 2.30 6.37
N LEU A 62 17.25 2.81 7.57
CA LEU A 62 18.19 2.76 8.70
C LEU A 62 18.50 1.33 9.12
N SER A 63 17.50 0.44 9.17
CA SER A 63 17.73 -0.96 9.53
C SER A 63 18.56 -1.74 8.51
N LYS A 64 18.59 -1.29 7.25
CA LYS A 64 19.43 -1.86 6.18
C LYS A 64 20.79 -1.19 6.11
N ASN A 65 20.86 0.10 6.41
CA ASN A 65 22.09 0.89 6.42
C ASN A 65 22.13 1.79 7.66
N PRO A 66 22.79 1.37 8.75
CA PRO A 66 22.88 2.13 9.99
C PRO A 66 23.67 3.44 9.90
N THR A 67 24.38 3.69 8.78
CA THR A 67 25.26 4.85 8.61
C THR A 67 24.57 6.08 8.02
N ILE A 68 23.26 6.00 7.71
CA ILE A 68 22.54 7.13 7.13
C ILE A 68 22.40 8.29 8.14
N PRO A 69 22.33 9.55 7.66
CA PRO A 69 22.08 10.70 8.53
C PRO A 69 20.75 10.60 9.27
N SER A 70 20.56 11.43 10.29
CA SER A 70 19.31 11.50 11.04
C SER A 70 18.11 11.87 10.15
N PHE A 71 16.90 11.48 10.58
CA PHE A 71 15.66 11.82 9.87
C PHE A 71 15.57 13.33 9.58
N GLN A 72 15.88 14.17 10.59
CA GLN A 72 15.82 15.62 10.46
C GLN A 72 16.83 16.14 9.43
N ALA A 73 18.06 15.59 9.40
CA ALA A 73 19.08 15.99 8.44
C ALA A 73 18.68 15.67 6.99
N LEU A 74 17.90 14.61 6.77
CA LEU A 74 17.39 14.23 5.45
C LEU A 74 16.08 14.94 5.08
N ALA A 75 15.25 15.28 6.07
CA ALA A 75 13.93 15.85 5.86
C ALA A 75 13.96 17.35 5.50
N PHE A 76 14.98 18.08 5.93
CA PHE A 76 15.08 19.53 5.74
C PHE A 76 16.26 19.90 4.83
N LYS A 77 16.02 20.73 3.82
CA LYS A 77 17.09 21.42 3.09
C LYS A 77 17.74 22.50 3.96
N ASN A 78 16.92 23.15 4.78
CA ASN A 78 17.38 24.16 5.73
C ASN A 78 16.50 24.04 6.98
N VAL A 79 17.13 23.64 8.09
CA VAL A 79 16.46 23.43 9.37
C VAL A 79 16.00 24.75 9.98
N SER A 80 16.80 25.81 9.86
CA SER A 80 16.51 27.13 10.45
C SER A 80 15.30 27.80 9.80
N THR A 81 15.08 27.60 8.50
CA THR A 81 13.92 28.15 7.79
C THR A 81 12.72 27.19 7.75
N GLY A 82 12.88 25.96 8.23
CA GLY A 82 11.86 24.90 8.12
C GLY A 82 11.63 24.42 6.68
N LEU A 83 12.55 24.71 5.74
CA LEU A 83 12.40 24.31 4.35
C LEU A 83 12.60 22.79 4.19
N ILE A 84 11.52 22.08 3.91
CA ILE A 84 11.49 20.63 3.72
C ILE A 84 12.14 20.24 2.38
N ASP A 85 12.95 19.18 2.39
CA ASP A 85 13.47 18.57 1.17
C ASP A 85 12.43 17.66 0.50
N THR A 86 11.67 18.25 -0.42
CA THR A 86 10.70 17.51 -1.26
C THR A 86 11.36 16.62 -2.32
N SER A 87 12.68 16.71 -2.50
CA SER A 87 13.42 15.83 -3.41
C SER A 87 13.76 14.49 -2.76
N TRP A 88 13.89 14.44 -1.43
CA TRP A 88 14.10 13.21 -0.70
C TRP A 88 12.94 12.23 -0.90
N SER A 89 13.25 10.97 -1.22
CA SER A 89 12.25 9.95 -1.57
C SER A 89 11.19 9.78 -0.48
N ALA A 90 11.60 9.80 0.79
CA ALA A 90 10.67 9.58 1.90
C ALA A 90 9.62 10.70 2.02
N VAL A 91 9.98 11.95 1.70
CA VAL A 91 9.00 13.04 1.66
C VAL A 91 8.20 12.96 0.36
N ARG A 92 8.89 12.82 -0.76
CA ARG A 92 8.30 12.84 -2.11
C ARG A 92 7.18 11.80 -2.29
N ILE A 93 7.35 10.59 -1.76
CA ILE A 93 6.34 9.52 -1.86
C ILE A 93 5.05 9.90 -1.09
N GLY A 94 5.15 10.68 -0.01
CA GLY A 94 4.02 11.13 0.80
C GLY A 94 3.17 12.23 0.15
N ILE A 95 3.60 12.82 -0.96
CA ILE A 95 2.86 13.85 -1.70
C ILE A 95 1.83 13.17 -2.61
N TYR A 96 0.83 12.53 -2.01
CA TYR A 96 -0.09 11.62 -2.73
C TYR A 96 -0.85 12.27 -3.87
N ALA A 97 -1.31 13.51 -3.69
CA ALA A 97 -2.05 14.25 -4.71
C ALA A 97 -1.25 14.37 -6.02
N LYS A 98 0.03 14.74 -5.94
CA LYS A 98 0.93 14.85 -7.11
C LYS A 98 1.04 13.54 -7.89
N HIS A 99 1.11 12.41 -7.18
CA HIS A 99 1.17 11.10 -7.83
C HIS A 99 -0.18 10.75 -8.44
N LEU A 100 -1.27 10.98 -7.71
CA LEU A 100 -2.64 10.73 -8.17
C LEU A 100 -2.96 11.49 -9.46
N ASP A 101 -2.51 12.73 -9.62
CA ASP A 101 -2.70 13.51 -10.86
C ASP A 101 -2.11 12.80 -12.09
N ASN A 102 -0.98 12.09 -11.93
CA ASN A 102 -0.39 11.30 -13.02
C ASN A 102 -1.23 10.05 -13.34
N TRP A 103 -1.88 9.46 -12.34
CA TRP A 103 -2.74 8.31 -12.52
C TRP A 103 -4.10 8.67 -13.15
N LEU A 104 -4.67 9.82 -12.77
CA LEU A 104 -5.98 10.29 -13.25
C LEU A 104 -5.97 10.69 -14.73
N GLN A 105 -4.80 10.89 -15.34
CA GLN A 105 -4.66 11.03 -16.80
C GLN A 105 -5.06 9.77 -17.58
N TYR A 106 -5.09 8.60 -16.93
CA TYR A 106 -5.35 7.31 -17.58
C TYR A 106 -6.57 6.57 -17.01
N PHE A 107 -6.79 6.65 -15.70
CA PHE A 107 -7.87 5.94 -15.04
C PHE A 107 -8.81 6.93 -14.34
N PRO A 108 -10.15 6.81 -14.49
CA PRO A 108 -11.06 7.63 -13.73
C PRO A 108 -10.99 7.27 -12.24
N LEU A 109 -11.36 8.22 -11.37
CA LEU A 109 -11.31 8.03 -9.91
C LEU A 109 -12.12 6.81 -9.44
N SER A 110 -13.18 6.43 -10.16
CA SER A 110 -14.00 5.25 -9.87
C SER A 110 -13.25 3.91 -10.01
N LYS A 111 -12.09 3.88 -10.69
CA LYS A 111 -11.21 2.69 -10.73
C LYS A 111 -10.27 2.62 -9.53
N PHE A 112 -10.31 3.56 -8.60
CA PHE A 112 -9.48 3.59 -7.40
C PHE A 112 -10.28 3.30 -6.13
N LEU A 113 -9.67 2.49 -5.25
CA LEU A 113 -10.03 2.43 -3.84
C LEU A 113 -8.86 2.92 -3.00
N PHE A 114 -9.11 3.93 -2.17
CA PHE A 114 -8.17 4.38 -1.14
C PHE A 114 -8.50 3.71 0.19
N VAL A 115 -7.56 2.86 0.63
CA VAL A 115 -7.62 2.13 1.91
C VAL A 115 -6.82 2.91 2.94
N SER A 116 -7.38 3.12 4.12
CA SER A 116 -6.67 3.77 5.23
C SER A 116 -5.79 2.74 5.93
N GLY A 117 -4.48 2.98 5.94
CA GLY A 117 -3.54 2.14 6.67
C GLY A 117 -3.71 2.23 8.18
N GLU A 118 -4.15 3.37 8.72
CA GLU A 118 -4.50 3.53 10.13
C GLU A 118 -5.70 2.65 10.48
N ARG A 119 -6.78 2.71 9.69
CA ARG A 119 -7.94 1.85 9.91
C ARG A 119 -7.64 0.39 9.63
N LEU A 120 -6.72 0.05 8.74
CA LEU A 120 -6.32 -1.34 8.54
C LEU A 120 -5.64 -1.94 9.80
N VAL A 121 -5.10 -1.10 10.68
CA VAL A 121 -4.57 -1.51 11.98
C VAL A 121 -5.66 -1.53 13.06
N SER A 122 -6.49 -0.50 13.16
CA SER A 122 -7.50 -0.39 14.22
C SER A 122 -8.80 -1.17 13.96
N ASP A 123 -9.18 -1.32 12.70
CA ASP A 123 -10.40 -1.97 12.21
C ASP A 123 -10.14 -2.68 10.85
N PRO A 124 -9.33 -3.76 10.86
CA PRO A 124 -8.99 -4.49 9.64
C PRO A 124 -10.22 -5.08 8.93
N ALA A 125 -11.22 -5.51 9.69
CA ALA A 125 -12.44 -6.09 9.14
C ALA A 125 -13.26 -5.05 8.35
N GLY A 126 -13.38 -3.82 8.87
CA GLY A 126 -14.07 -2.73 8.18
C GLY A 126 -13.40 -2.34 6.86
N GLU A 127 -12.07 -2.17 6.85
CA GLU A 127 -11.35 -1.85 5.61
C GLU A 127 -11.37 -3.02 4.61
N MET A 128 -11.27 -4.27 5.07
CA MET A 128 -11.42 -5.44 4.20
C MET A 128 -12.84 -5.59 3.65
N GLY A 129 -13.88 -5.15 4.36
CA GLY A 129 -15.24 -5.03 3.83
C GLY A 129 -15.29 -4.14 2.59
N ARG A 130 -14.70 -2.93 2.68
CA ARG A 130 -14.62 -1.98 1.55
C ARG A 130 -13.84 -2.54 0.35
N VAL A 131 -12.75 -3.26 0.62
CA VAL A 131 -11.96 -3.93 -0.44
C VAL A 131 -12.78 -5.01 -1.15
N GLN A 132 -13.52 -5.83 -0.40
CA GLN A 132 -14.38 -6.87 -0.98
C GLN A 132 -15.46 -6.27 -1.87
N ASP A 133 -16.16 -5.23 -1.41
CA ASP A 133 -17.20 -4.56 -2.21
C ASP A 133 -16.63 -3.95 -3.48
N PHE A 134 -15.50 -3.24 -3.36
CA PHE A 134 -14.84 -2.61 -4.49
C PHE A 134 -14.43 -3.64 -5.55
N LEU A 135 -13.98 -4.81 -5.14
CA LEU A 135 -13.64 -5.91 -6.04
C LEU A 135 -14.88 -6.64 -6.59
N GLY A 136 -16.06 -6.45 -6.00
CA GLY A 136 -17.29 -7.18 -6.34
C GLY A 136 -17.33 -8.58 -5.74
N LEU A 137 -16.62 -8.79 -4.63
CA LEU A 137 -16.55 -10.07 -3.91
C LEU A 137 -17.59 -10.13 -2.80
N LYS A 138 -18.08 -11.34 -2.50
CA LYS A 138 -18.86 -11.58 -1.29
C LYS A 138 -18.01 -11.24 -0.06
N ARG A 139 -18.61 -10.54 0.91
CA ARG A 139 -17.98 -10.26 2.20
C ARG A 139 -17.85 -11.55 3.03
N VAL A 140 -16.68 -12.17 2.95
CA VAL A 140 -16.32 -13.38 3.71
C VAL A 140 -15.32 -13.06 4.80
N VAL A 141 -14.37 -12.15 4.54
CA VAL A 141 -13.41 -11.68 5.54
C VAL A 141 -14.11 -10.75 6.52
N THR A 142 -14.14 -11.14 7.79
CA THR A 142 -14.77 -10.45 8.91
C THR A 142 -13.84 -10.37 10.13
N ASP A 143 -14.30 -9.74 11.20
CA ASP A 143 -13.65 -9.67 12.53
C ASP A 143 -13.15 -11.02 13.05
N LYS A 144 -13.88 -12.11 12.77
CA LYS A 144 -13.52 -13.48 13.17
C LYS A 144 -12.19 -13.97 12.58
N HIS A 145 -11.68 -13.31 11.54
CA HIS A 145 -10.41 -13.64 10.88
C HIS A 145 -9.22 -12.89 11.47
N PHE A 146 -9.46 -11.98 12.42
CA PHE A 146 -8.41 -11.16 13.04
C PHE A 146 -8.36 -11.37 14.55
N TYR A 147 -7.17 -11.27 15.11
CA TYR A 147 -6.94 -11.09 16.54
C TYR A 147 -5.88 -10.01 16.75
N PHE A 148 -5.99 -9.22 17.82
CA PHE A 148 -4.97 -8.23 18.14
C PHE A 148 -3.83 -8.87 18.95
N ASN A 149 -2.59 -8.64 18.54
CA ASN A 149 -1.42 -9.09 19.29
C ASN A 149 -0.83 -7.90 20.04
N GLU A 150 -1.07 -7.82 21.36
CA GLU A 150 -0.61 -6.72 22.21
C GLU A 150 0.92 -6.57 22.22
N THR A 151 1.66 -7.69 22.21
CA THR A 151 3.13 -7.67 22.17
C THR A 151 3.67 -7.08 20.88
N LYS A 152 3.00 -7.31 19.75
CA LYS A 152 3.38 -6.75 18.45
C LYS A 152 2.78 -5.38 18.17
N GLY A 153 1.66 -5.03 18.82
CA GLY A 153 0.92 -3.79 18.59
C GLY A 153 0.16 -3.75 17.26
N PHE A 154 -0.10 -4.90 16.63
CA PHE A 154 -0.77 -5.00 15.33
C PHE A 154 -1.80 -6.14 15.31
N PRO A 155 -2.87 -6.03 14.49
CA PRO A 155 -3.77 -7.15 14.23
C PRO A 155 -3.05 -8.23 13.41
N CYS A 156 -3.28 -9.48 13.77
CA CYS A 156 -2.78 -10.66 13.10
C CYS A 156 -3.92 -11.50 12.52
N LEU A 157 -3.60 -12.32 11.53
CA LEU A 157 -4.56 -13.25 10.93
C LEU A 157 -4.75 -14.46 11.85
N LYS A 158 -6.00 -14.71 12.25
CA LYS A 158 -6.42 -15.98 12.85
C LYS A 158 -6.34 -17.06 11.77
N LYS A 159 -5.71 -18.18 12.09
CA LYS A 159 -5.79 -19.35 11.21
C LYS A 159 -7.13 -20.06 11.41
N PRO A 160 -7.65 -20.75 10.38
CA PRO A 160 -8.78 -21.65 10.55
C PRO A 160 -8.48 -22.68 11.66
N GLU A 161 -9.50 -23.08 12.42
CA GLU A 161 -9.36 -24.08 13.48
C GLU A 161 -8.66 -25.35 12.93
N GLY A 162 -7.51 -25.71 13.52
CA GLY A 162 -6.66 -26.85 13.10
C GLY A 162 -5.33 -26.49 12.40
N GLY A 163 -5.03 -25.22 12.13
CA GLY A 163 -3.94 -24.82 11.21
C GLY A 163 -2.55 -24.45 11.77
N GLY A 164 -2.01 -24.99 12.88
CA GLY A 164 -0.63 -24.69 13.32
C GLY A 164 -0.33 -23.21 13.71
N LYS A 165 0.94 -22.84 13.98
CA LYS A 165 1.30 -21.54 14.60
C LYS A 165 0.79 -20.31 13.80
N PRO A 166 0.14 -19.33 14.43
CA PRO A 166 -0.39 -18.15 13.73
C PRO A 166 0.71 -17.33 13.05
N ARG A 167 0.38 -16.64 11.95
CA ARG A 167 1.31 -15.74 11.26
C ARG A 167 1.06 -14.30 11.69
N CYS A 168 2.01 -13.82 12.49
CA CYS A 168 2.36 -12.42 12.69
C CYS A 168 3.86 -12.32 12.37
#